data_AF-A0A2M7CW69-F1
#
_entry.id   AF-A0A2M7CW69-F1
#
_cell.length_a   1.000
_cell.length_b   1.000
_cell.length_c   1.000
_cell.angle_alpha   90.00
_cell.angle_beta   90.00
_cell.angle_gamma   90.00
#
_symmetry.space_group_name_H-M   'P 1'
#
loop_
_entity.id
_entity.type
_entity.pdbx_description
1 polymer ?
#
loop_
_entity_poly.entity_id
_entity_poly.type
_entity_poly.pdbx_seq_one_letter_code
_entity_poly.pdbx_strand_id
1 'polypeptide(L)'
;MAEIVHAYERKLPIEEEVYCDFYIPTGKVYIEFWGLENDPKYLARKEAKKAIYKKYDFKLIELTDEDVFNLDDVLPKMLLKFGVQTY
;
A
#
# COMPACT_ATOMS: atom_id res chain seq x y z
N MET A 1 -5.19 -19.40 7.87
CA MET A 1 -5.45 -17.97 7.69
C MET A 1 -4.32 -17.21 8.33
N ALA A 2 -3.74 -16.28 7.60
CA ALA A 2 -2.63 -15.50 8.10
C ALA A 2 -3.12 -14.33 8.96
N GLU A 3 -2.75 -14.28 10.23
CA GLU A 3 -3.04 -13.12 11.09
C GLU A 3 -2.00 -12.02 10.82
N ILE A 4 -2.33 -11.11 9.89
CA ILE A 4 -1.48 -9.97 9.56
C ILE A 4 -1.89 -8.77 10.40
N VAL A 5 -1.03 -8.36 11.34
CA VAL A 5 -1.20 -7.10 12.09
C VAL A 5 -1.12 -5.94 11.12
N HIS A 6 -2.15 -5.08 11.12
CA HIS A 6 -2.23 -3.92 10.25
C HIS A 6 -2.92 -2.75 10.94
N ALA A 7 -2.75 -1.55 10.38
CA ALA A 7 -3.54 -0.36 10.68
C ALA A 7 -4.23 0.11 9.40
N TYR A 8 -5.50 0.49 9.51
CA TYR A 8 -6.30 1.06 8.43
C TYR A 8 -6.23 2.60 8.47
N GLU A 9 -6.21 3.25 7.31
CA GLU A 9 -6.17 4.72 7.17
C GLU A 9 -5.12 5.38 8.07
N ARG A 10 -3.89 4.86 8.03
CA ARG A 10 -2.81 5.37 8.87
C ARG A 10 -2.20 6.62 8.24
N LYS A 11 -2.07 7.69 9.04
CA LYS A 11 -1.32 8.89 8.63
C LYS A 11 0.13 8.52 8.34
N LEU A 12 0.64 8.96 7.20
CA LEU A 12 2.07 8.87 6.89
C LEU A 12 2.87 9.69 7.93
N PRO A 13 4.08 9.24 8.31
CA PRO A 13 4.91 9.93 9.29
C PRO A 13 5.60 11.16 8.67
N ILE A 14 4.79 12.08 8.13
CA ILE A 14 5.18 13.33 7.48
C ILE A 14 4.28 14.47 7.99
N GLU A 15 4.62 15.72 7.69
CA GLU A 15 3.84 16.88 8.14
C GLU A 15 2.48 16.93 7.44
N GLU A 16 2.47 16.63 6.13
CA GLU A 16 1.27 16.63 5.30
C GLU A 16 0.21 15.64 5.80
N GLU A 17 -1.07 16.00 5.65
CA GLU A 17 -2.22 15.16 6.03
C GLU A 17 -2.51 14.11 4.96
N VAL A 18 -1.60 13.14 4.84
CA VAL A 18 -1.68 12.05 3.87
C VAL A 18 -1.82 10.73 4.61
N TYR A 19 -2.74 9.89 4.14
CA TYR A 19 -3.10 8.62 4.75
C TYR A 19 -2.95 7.50 3.73
N CYS A 20 -2.42 6.36 4.19
CA CYS A 20 -2.38 5.12 3.42
C CYS A 20 -3.62 4.27 3.69
N ASP A 21 -4.02 3.43 2.75
CA ASP A 21 -5.16 2.53 2.98
C ASP A 21 -4.86 1.51 4.08
N PHE A 22 -3.68 0.87 4.01
CA PHE A 22 -3.20 -0.01 5.07
C PHE A 22 -1.73 0.19 5.37
N TYR A 23 -1.37 -0.03 6.62
CA TYR A 23 0.01 -0.09 7.08
C TYR A 23 0.28 -1.39 7.80
N ILE A 24 1.33 -2.10 7.39
CA ILE A 24 1.83 -3.30 8.03
C ILE A 24 3.04 -2.89 8.90
N PRO A 25 2.92 -2.89 10.25
CA PRO A 25 4.02 -2.51 11.13
C PRO A 25 5.21 -3.45 11.00
N THR A 26 4.93 -4.74 10.84
CA THR A 26 5.93 -5.75 10.49
C THR A 26 6.49 -5.37 9.12
N GLY A 27 7.77 -5.00 9.06
CA GLY A 27 8.43 -4.56 7.83
C GLY A 27 8.24 -3.08 7.45
N LYS A 28 7.39 -2.32 8.16
CA LYS A 28 7.07 -0.90 7.90
C LYS A 28 6.60 -0.66 6.47
N VAL A 29 5.62 -1.44 6.02
CA VAL A 29 5.12 -1.42 4.64
C VAL A 29 3.78 -0.69 4.59
N TYR A 30 3.60 0.17 3.60
CA TYR A 30 2.36 0.86 3.29
C TYR A 30 1.73 0.19 2.07
N ILE A 31 0.41 0.06 2.08
CA ILE A 31 -0.38 -0.52 1.00
C ILE A 31 -1.38 0.54 0.54
N GLU A 32 -1.46 0.73 -0.77
CA GLU A 32 -2.46 1.55 -1.45
C GLU A 32 -3.19 0.69 -2.48
N PHE A 33 -4.49 0.87 -2.60
CA PHE A 33 -5.32 0.22 -3.60
C PHE A 33 -5.75 1.22 -4.69
N TRP A 34 -5.49 0.86 -5.94
CA TRP A 34 -5.74 1.69 -7.11
C TRP A 34 -6.87 1.13 -7.99
N GLY A 35 -8.11 1.19 -7.51
CA GLY A 35 -9.27 0.60 -8.22
C GLY A 35 -10.03 1.52 -9.20
N LEU A 36 -9.58 2.76 -9.42
CA LEU A 36 -10.31 3.74 -10.25
C LEU A 36 -9.39 4.40 -11.29
N GLU A 37 -8.90 3.63 -12.26
CA GLU A 37 -7.91 4.13 -13.22
C GLU A 37 -8.48 5.05 -14.33
N ASN A 38 -9.81 5.14 -14.46
CA ASN A 38 -10.45 5.87 -15.57
C ASN A 38 -10.77 7.35 -15.27
N ASP A 39 -10.56 7.84 -14.04
CA ASP A 39 -10.78 9.24 -13.68
C ASP A 39 -9.45 10.03 -13.69
N PRO A 40 -9.28 11.06 -14.55
CA PRO A 40 -8.08 11.90 -14.58
C PRO A 40 -7.72 12.55 -13.23
N LYS A 41 -8.71 12.90 -12.40
CA LYS A 41 -8.47 13.43 -11.05
C LYS A 41 -7.92 12.36 -10.12
N TYR A 42 -8.39 11.12 -10.28
CA TYR A 42 -7.88 9.99 -9.52
C TYR A 42 -6.43 9.69 -9.90
N LEU A 43 -6.12 9.66 -11.20
CA LEU A 43 -4.76 9.48 -11.70
C LEU A 43 -3.80 10.54 -11.16
N ALA A 44 -4.21 11.81 -11.15
CA ALA A 44 -3.39 12.89 -10.58
C ALA A 44 -3.13 12.69 -9.07
N ARG A 45 -4.12 12.21 -8.31
CA ARG A 45 -3.96 11.89 -6.87
C ARG A 45 -3.06 10.69 -6.64
N LYS A 46 -3.21 9.63 -7.44
CA LYS A 46 -2.34 8.44 -7.43
C LYS A 46 -0.88 8.85 -7.64
N GLU A 47 -0.60 9.62 -8.68
CA GLU A 47 0.76 10.11 -8.96
C GLU A 47 1.31 11.01 -7.85
N ALA A 48 0.48 11.90 -7.28
CA ALA A 48 0.89 12.73 -6.15
C ALA A 48 1.26 11.88 -4.91
N LYS A 49 0.44 10.87 -4.57
CA LYS A 49 0.75 9.93 -3.49
C LYS A 49 2.04 9.17 -3.78
N LYS A 50 2.20 8.60 -4.97
CA LYS A 50 3.42 7.86 -5.38
C LYS A 50 4.67 8.74 -5.28
N ALA A 51 4.57 10.01 -5.65
CA ALA A 51 5.67 10.96 -5.51
C ALA A 51 6.07 11.17 -4.04
N ILE A 52 5.10 11.20 -3.11
CA ILE A 52 5.36 11.29 -1.66
C ILE A 52 6.07 10.03 -1.18
N TYR A 53 5.54 8.83 -1.48
CA TYR A 53 6.18 7.57 -1.08
C TYR A 53 7.63 7.48 -1.58
N LYS A 54 7.88 7.90 -2.82
CA LYS A 54 9.24 7.95 -3.40
C LYS A 54 10.12 9.01 -2.73
N LYS A 55 9.60 10.21 -2.45
CA LYS A 55 10.34 11.31 -1.81
C LYS A 55 10.85 10.93 -0.42
N TYR A 56 10.06 10.20 0.35
CA TYR A 56 10.40 9.80 1.72
C TYR A 56 10.93 8.36 1.83
N ASP A 57 11.20 7.69 0.70
CA ASP A 57 11.71 6.32 0.64
C ASP A 57 10.87 5.31 1.45
N PHE A 58 9.55 5.45 1.36
CA PHE A 58 8.62 4.53 2.03
C PHE A 58 8.41 3.27 1.21
N LYS A 59 8.36 2.13 1.91
CA LYS A 59 8.04 0.83 1.31
C LYS A 59 6.57 0.79 0.94
N LEU A 60 6.28 0.86 -0.35
CA LEU A 60 4.94 0.88 -0.90
C LEU A 60 4.62 -0.45 -1.62
N ILE A 61 3.46 -1.02 -1.31
CA ILE A 61 2.78 -2.02 -2.12
C ILE A 61 1.60 -1.31 -2.79
N GLU A 62 1.50 -1.48 -4.09
CA GLU A 62 0.40 -0.95 -4.90
C GLU A 62 -0.46 -2.14 -5.33
N LEU A 63 -1.74 -2.15 -4.93
CA LEU A 63 -2.71 -3.16 -5.33
C LEU A 63 -3.62 -2.61 -6.42
N THR A 64 -3.98 -3.45 -7.37
CA THR A 64 -4.98 -3.17 -8.41
C THR A 64 -6.20 -4.08 -8.23
N ASP A 65 -7.28 -3.83 -8.98
CA ASP A 65 -8.46 -4.72 -8.97
C ASP A 65 -8.07 -6.18 -9.26
N GLU A 66 -7.16 -6.41 -10.20
CA GLU A 66 -6.67 -7.74 -10.57
C GLU A 66 -5.95 -8.44 -9.41
N ASP A 67 -5.19 -7.70 -8.61
CA ASP A 67 -4.51 -8.22 -7.43
C ASP A 67 -5.51 -8.63 -6.35
N VAL A 68 -6.60 -7.87 -6.17
CA VAL A 68 -7.63 -8.15 -5.17
C VAL A 68 -8.37 -9.45 -5.48
N PHE A 69 -8.58 -9.78 -6.76
CA PHE A 69 -9.19 -11.06 -7.15
C PHE A 69 -8.36 -12.29 -6.72
N ASN A 70 -7.04 -12.15 -6.60
CA ASN A 70 -6.13 -13.22 -6.20
C ASN A 70 -5.29 -12.84 -4.98
N LEU A 71 -5.87 -12.07 -4.06
CA LEU A 71 -5.13 -11.38 -3.00
C LEU A 71 -4.28 -12.33 -2.14
N ASP A 72 -4.84 -13.49 -1.79
CA ASP A 72 -4.18 -14.51 -0.98
C ASP A 72 -2.92 -15.10 -1.66
N ASP A 73 -2.82 -15.05 -2.99
CA ASP A 73 -1.66 -15.55 -3.74
C ASP A 73 -0.61 -14.47 -4.01
N VAL A 74 -1.03 -13.22 -4.17
CA VAL A 74 -0.16 -12.11 -4.60
C VAL A 74 0.39 -11.32 -3.42
N LEU A 75 -0.44 -11.03 -2.42
CA LEU A 75 -0.05 -10.17 -1.30
C LEU A 75 1.07 -10.79 -0.44
N PRO A 76 1.05 -12.11 -0.10
CA PRO A 76 2.18 -12.74 0.58
C PRO A 76 3.51 -12.60 -0.15
N LYS A 77 3.51 -12.74 -1.48
CA LYS A 77 4.72 -12.60 -2.32
C LYS A 77 5.23 -11.17 -2.34
N MET A 78 4.33 -10.19 -2.38
CA MET A 78 4.67 -8.76 -2.32
C MET A 78 5.25 -8.39 -0.95
N LEU A 79 4.62 -8.86 0.12
CA LEU A 79 5.07 -8.66 1.51
C LEU A 79 6.42 -9.31 1.78
N LEU A 80 6.68 -10.49 1.21
CA LEU A 80 7.95 -11.19 1.34
C LEU A 80 9.13 -10.38 0.80
N LYS A 81 8.93 -9.60 -0.28
CA LYS A 81 9.97 -8.69 -0.83
C LYS A 81 10.42 -7.63 0.19
N PHE A 82 9.57 -7.34 1.17
CA PHE A 82 9.87 -6.40 2.26
C PHE A 82 10.27 -7.09 3.58
N GLY A 83 10.48 -8.41 3.54
CA GLY A 83 10.85 -9.22 4.70
C GLY A 83 9.68 -9.57 5.62
N VAL A 84 8.45 -9.38 5.15
CA VAL A 84 7.25 -9.71 5.92
C VAL A 84 6.80 -11.12 5.55
N GLN A 85 7.01 -12.05 6.46
CA GLN A 85 6.53 -13.42 6.30
C GLN A 85 5.09 -13.53 6.74
N THR A 86 4.30 -14.19 5.91
CA THR A 86 2.87 -14.42 6.14
C THR A 86 2.63 -15.93 6.01
N TYR A 87 3.37 -16.69 6.82
CA TYR A 87 3.42 -18.16 6.92
C TYR A 87 4.27 -18.88 5.86
#